data_AF-A0AAX6MRP7-F1
#
_entry.id   AF-A0AAX6MRP7-F1
#
_cell.length_a   1.000
_cell.length_b   1.000
_cell.length_c   1.000
_cell.angle_alpha   90.00
_cell.angle_beta   90.00
_cell.angle_gamma   90.00
#
_symmetry.space_group_name_H-M   'P 1'
#
loop_
_entity.id
_entity.type
_entity.pdbx_description
1 polymer ?
#
loop_
_entity_poly.entity_id
_entity_poly.type
_entity_poly.pdbx_seq_one_letter_code
_entity_poly.pdbx_strand_id
1 'polypeptide(L)'
;MQSIFQAVEKLAHYPNLLGFVVPTELVRQASIATTEPIVRAIVRDVRRYIALIAAKKCQRVVPVGVVMPVCGISHLKPTYDYFCSGNFFWVGESTMQISKYSELVDEFSQTHIPLSFIYGNNIISPRPFYEAHATYSDPGMLRVFSGGIAHEFFDGPAGYGLVRRSTTPTDNAPQYEKLKDFRNLRERLNRSFGLLPASMLARSRVVEAAAMSGTKPEPPSPHWFIRTVGYVPRSPVNWAEVETQIADDSEWVDAGKEWMDLSVEDLADSMWDKLNIDGSDP
;
A
#
# COMPACT_ATOMS: atom_id res chain seq x y z
N MET A 1 13.30 0.27 -13.12
CA MET A 1 11.93 0.76 -13.33
C MET A 1 11.02 -0.32 -13.92
N GLN A 2 11.44 -1.06 -14.94
CA GLN A 2 10.61 -2.09 -15.59
C GLN A 2 10.03 -3.15 -14.63
N SER A 3 10.81 -3.63 -13.66
CA SER A 3 10.31 -4.58 -12.64
C SER A 3 9.20 -4.01 -11.75
N ILE A 4 9.26 -2.71 -11.45
CA ILE A 4 8.25 -2.02 -10.64
C ILE A 4 6.94 -1.91 -11.43
N PHE A 5 7.04 -1.56 -12.71
CA PHE A 5 5.90 -1.45 -13.62
C PHE A 5 5.19 -2.79 -13.83
N GLN A 6 5.94 -3.87 -14.03
CA GLN A 6 5.36 -5.22 -14.08
C GLN A 6 4.64 -5.63 -12.79
N ALA A 7 5.17 -5.25 -11.62
CA ALA A 7 4.50 -5.51 -10.35
C ALA A 7 3.19 -4.73 -10.23
N VAL A 8 3.16 -3.47 -10.71
CA VAL A 8 1.94 -2.66 -10.77
C VAL A 8 0.88 -3.35 -11.63
N GLU A 9 1.21 -3.75 -12.85
CA GLU A 9 0.25 -4.40 -13.76
C GLU A 9 -0.34 -5.68 -13.20
N LYS A 10 0.47 -6.50 -12.51
CA LYS A 10 0.05 -7.78 -11.95
C LYS A 10 -0.80 -7.65 -10.68
N LEU A 11 -0.78 -6.49 -10.01
CA LEU A 11 -1.41 -6.33 -8.69
C LEU A 11 -2.51 -5.27 -8.66
N ALA A 12 -2.47 -4.27 -9.55
CA ALA A 12 -3.37 -3.11 -9.48
C ALA A 12 -4.86 -3.45 -9.66
N HIS A 13 -5.18 -4.55 -10.35
CA HIS A 13 -6.56 -4.99 -10.57
C HIS A 13 -7.22 -5.58 -9.31
N TYR A 14 -6.46 -5.94 -8.28
CA TYR A 14 -7.03 -6.49 -7.06
C TYR A 14 -7.70 -5.38 -6.21
N PRO A 15 -8.98 -5.51 -5.85
CA PRO A 15 -9.70 -4.50 -5.08
C PRO A 15 -9.18 -4.37 -3.64
N ASN A 16 -8.64 -5.45 -3.07
CA ASN A 16 -8.07 -5.48 -1.72
C ASN A 16 -6.61 -5.00 -1.64
N LEU A 17 -6.00 -4.59 -2.76
CA LEU A 17 -4.67 -3.97 -2.72
C LEU A 17 -4.76 -2.56 -2.15
N LEU A 18 -4.34 -2.34 -0.91
CA LEU A 18 -4.45 -1.04 -0.27
C LEU A 18 -3.65 0.06 -1.01
N GLY A 19 -2.41 -0.23 -1.40
CA GLY A 19 -1.54 0.74 -2.06
C GLY A 19 -0.16 0.16 -2.35
N PHE A 20 0.59 0.84 -3.22
CA PHE A 20 2.00 0.55 -3.44
C PHE A 20 2.86 1.43 -2.54
N VAL A 21 3.97 0.89 -2.07
CA VAL A 21 4.86 1.62 -1.17
C VAL A 21 6.28 1.62 -1.68
N VAL A 22 6.93 2.79 -1.64
CA VAL A 22 8.36 2.92 -1.90
C VAL A 22 9.09 2.84 -0.56
N PRO A 23 9.78 1.72 -0.27
CA PRO A 23 10.55 1.61 0.97
C PRO A 23 11.78 2.49 0.85
N THR A 24 12.04 3.30 1.87
CA THR A 24 13.23 4.14 1.90
C THR A 24 14.35 3.51 2.72
N GLU A 25 14.46 2.19 2.77
CA GLU A 25 15.56 1.54 3.52
C GLU A 25 16.95 1.97 3.04
N LEU A 26 17.07 2.42 1.79
CA LEU A 26 18.29 3.04 1.24
C LEU A 26 18.64 4.38 1.89
N VAL A 27 17.65 5.10 2.46
CA VAL A 27 17.85 6.31 3.28
C VAL A 27 18.54 5.98 4.60
N ARG A 28 18.54 4.72 5.05
CA ARG A 28 19.29 4.34 6.24
C ARG A 28 20.81 4.44 6.04
N GLN A 29 21.28 4.26 4.80
CA GLN A 29 22.72 4.26 4.47
C GLN A 29 23.20 5.62 3.92
N ALA A 30 22.34 6.38 3.25
CA ALA A 30 22.63 7.71 2.71
C ALA A 30 21.90 8.82 3.50
N SER A 31 22.33 10.08 3.41
CA SER A 31 21.60 11.16 4.08
C SER A 31 20.20 11.34 3.50
N ILE A 32 19.19 11.60 4.36
CA ILE A 32 17.80 11.85 3.92
C ILE A 32 17.74 12.91 2.81
N ALA A 33 18.53 13.98 2.95
CA ALA A 33 18.60 15.06 1.98
C ALA A 33 19.03 14.62 0.57
N THR A 34 19.92 13.63 0.47
CA THR A 34 20.39 13.12 -0.83
C THR A 34 19.40 12.16 -1.48
N THR A 35 18.69 11.37 -0.67
CA THR A 35 17.82 10.30 -1.18
C THR A 35 16.39 10.77 -1.42
N GLU A 36 15.92 11.79 -0.71
CA GLU A 36 14.55 12.29 -0.83
C GLU A 36 14.17 12.70 -2.29
N PRO A 37 15.01 13.44 -3.05
CA PRO A 37 14.73 13.72 -4.46
C PRO A 37 14.52 12.48 -5.32
N ILE A 38 15.28 11.42 -5.07
CA ILE A 38 15.21 10.15 -5.80
C ILE A 38 13.90 9.43 -5.46
N VAL A 39 13.54 9.36 -4.18
CA VAL A 39 12.26 8.78 -3.73
C VAL A 39 11.08 9.53 -4.37
N ARG A 40 11.14 10.87 -4.38
CA ARG A 40 10.12 11.70 -5.05
C ARG A 40 10.01 11.42 -6.54
N ALA A 41 11.14 11.25 -7.24
CA ALA A 41 11.15 10.90 -8.66
C ALA A 41 10.53 9.52 -8.90
N ILE A 42 10.87 8.51 -8.08
CA ILE A 42 10.29 7.16 -8.18
C ILE A 42 8.77 7.22 -7.94
N VAL A 43 8.30 7.89 -6.89
CA VAL A 43 6.86 8.02 -6.62
C VAL A 43 6.15 8.73 -7.76
N ARG A 44 6.72 9.82 -8.30
CA ARG A 44 6.17 10.53 -9.47
C ARG A 44 5.99 9.58 -10.65
N ASP A 45 7.03 8.81 -10.98
CA ASP A 45 7.03 7.96 -12.17
C ASP A 45 6.09 6.77 -11.99
N VAL A 46 6.05 6.13 -10.81
CA VAL A 46 5.10 5.05 -10.51
C VAL A 46 3.66 5.55 -10.54
N ARG A 47 3.37 6.74 -9.97
CA ARG A 47 2.02 7.34 -10.02
C ARG A 47 1.59 7.63 -11.45
N ARG A 48 2.48 8.17 -12.29
CA ARG A 48 2.18 8.42 -13.71
C ARG A 48 1.84 7.13 -14.43
N TYR A 49 2.62 6.08 -14.21
CA TYR A 49 2.39 4.77 -14.84
C TYR A 49 1.06 4.13 -14.38
N ILE A 50 0.74 4.16 -13.08
CA ILE A 50 -0.55 3.69 -12.56
C ILE A 50 -1.70 4.47 -13.19
N ALA A 51 -1.59 5.79 -13.33
CA ALA A 51 -2.64 6.61 -13.94
C ALA A 51 -2.88 6.24 -15.40
N LEU A 52 -1.82 5.99 -16.17
CA LEU A 52 -1.92 5.54 -17.56
C LEU A 52 -2.63 4.19 -17.68
N ILE A 53 -2.23 3.20 -16.87
CA ILE A 53 -2.88 1.88 -16.87
C ILE A 53 -4.32 1.97 -16.39
N ALA A 54 -4.60 2.73 -15.33
CA ALA A 54 -5.93 2.89 -14.79
C ALA A 54 -6.89 3.48 -15.84
N ALA A 55 -6.46 4.51 -16.57
CA ALA A 55 -7.23 5.10 -17.65
C ALA A 55 -7.47 4.12 -18.80
N LYS A 56 -6.48 3.29 -19.15
CA LYS A 56 -6.57 2.36 -20.28
C LYS A 56 -7.36 1.10 -19.96
N LYS A 57 -7.13 0.49 -18.80
CA LYS A 57 -7.80 -0.74 -18.36
C LYS A 57 -9.13 -0.48 -17.63
N CYS A 58 -9.58 0.78 -17.56
CA CYS A 58 -10.75 1.20 -16.78
C CYS A 58 -10.71 0.69 -15.32
N GLN A 59 -9.54 0.80 -14.69
CA GLN A 59 -9.29 0.35 -13.32
C GLN A 59 -9.17 1.54 -12.37
N ARG A 60 -9.25 1.28 -11.06
CA ARG A 60 -9.01 2.31 -10.04
C ARG A 60 -7.54 2.78 -10.06
N VAL A 61 -7.31 4.03 -9.70
CA VAL A 61 -5.97 4.56 -9.46
C VAL A 61 -5.52 4.12 -8.06
N VAL A 62 -4.60 3.15 -8.00
CA VAL A 62 -4.04 2.66 -6.72
C VAL A 62 -3.09 3.71 -6.13
N PRO A 63 -3.23 4.08 -4.84
CA PRO A 63 -2.38 5.11 -4.24
C PRO A 63 -0.93 4.63 -4.05
N VAL A 64 0.01 5.56 -4.13
CA VAL A 64 1.45 5.31 -3.92
C VAL A 64 1.97 6.10 -2.72
N GLY A 65 2.43 5.37 -1.70
CA GLY A 65 2.98 5.93 -0.48
C GLY A 65 4.47 5.65 -0.30
N VAL A 66 4.99 6.10 0.84
CA VAL A 66 6.40 5.95 1.24
C VAL A 66 6.48 5.40 2.65
N VAL A 67 7.45 4.51 2.90
CA VAL A 67 7.80 4.05 4.27
C VAL A 67 9.17 4.61 4.64
N MET A 68 9.27 5.34 5.76
CA MET A 68 10.56 5.82 6.29
C MET A 68 10.73 5.48 7.79
N PRO A 69 11.96 5.15 8.24
CA PRO A 69 12.21 4.69 9.62
C PRO A 69 12.19 5.80 10.68
N VAL A 70 12.28 7.07 10.28
CA VAL A 70 12.11 8.24 11.16
C VAL A 70 11.71 9.40 10.26
N CYS A 71 10.68 10.16 10.62
CA CYS A 71 10.38 11.38 9.88
C CYS A 71 9.57 12.32 10.73
N GLY A 72 9.93 13.59 10.63
CA GLY A 72 9.05 14.68 10.99
C GLY A 72 8.10 15.05 9.86
N ILE A 73 7.15 15.93 10.15
CA ILE A 73 6.13 16.39 9.19
C ILE A 73 6.75 17.03 7.93
N SER A 74 7.97 17.56 8.04
CA SER A 74 8.74 18.17 6.95
C SER A 74 9.04 17.21 5.79
N HIS A 75 9.03 15.90 6.02
CA HIS A 75 9.26 14.90 4.97
C HIS A 75 7.98 14.49 4.24
N LEU A 76 6.80 14.90 4.72
CA LEU A 76 5.56 14.68 3.99
C LEU A 76 5.55 15.58 2.77
N LYS A 77 5.57 14.97 1.58
CA LYS A 77 5.51 15.70 0.32
C LYS A 77 4.15 15.54 -0.34
N PRO A 78 3.64 16.58 -1.05
CA PRO A 78 2.40 16.50 -1.81
C PRO A 78 2.43 15.43 -2.92
N THR A 79 3.63 14.98 -3.30
CA THR A 79 3.83 13.89 -4.26
C THR A 79 3.44 12.51 -3.71
N TYR A 80 3.27 12.35 -2.40
CA TYR A 80 2.91 11.06 -1.79
C TYR A 80 1.39 11.00 -1.60
N ASP A 81 0.79 9.83 -1.79
CA ASP A 81 -0.65 9.64 -1.54
C ASP A 81 -0.94 9.27 -0.08
N TYR A 82 -0.02 8.56 0.57
CA TYR A 82 -0.04 8.25 1.99
C TYR A 82 1.38 8.05 2.50
N PHE A 83 1.53 8.03 3.82
CA PHE A 83 2.83 7.90 4.48
C PHE A 83 2.79 6.85 5.58
N CYS A 84 3.86 6.05 5.70
CA CYS A 84 4.00 5.07 6.76
C CYS A 84 5.29 5.31 7.54
N SER A 85 5.16 5.62 8.83
CA SER A 85 6.29 5.87 9.72
C SER A 85 6.71 4.57 10.40
N GLY A 86 7.95 4.13 10.16
CA GLY A 86 8.54 2.96 10.81
C GLY A 86 9.03 3.31 12.21
N ASN A 87 8.12 3.42 13.18
CA ASN A 87 8.45 3.90 14.52
C ASN A 87 8.57 2.76 15.54
N PHE A 88 9.79 2.55 16.03
CA PHE A 88 10.12 1.54 17.04
C PHE A 88 10.50 2.16 18.40
N PHE A 89 10.06 3.39 18.71
CA PHE A 89 10.45 4.07 19.96
C PHE A 89 9.69 3.57 21.19
N TRP A 90 8.56 2.90 21.01
CA TRP A 90 7.85 2.27 22.12
C TRP A 90 8.51 0.94 22.49
N VAL A 91 9.03 0.84 23.71
CA VAL A 91 9.71 -0.35 24.23
C VAL A 91 9.07 -0.77 25.54
N GLY A 92 8.59 -2.02 25.62
CA GLY A 92 8.04 -2.61 26.84
C GLY A 92 6.88 -1.82 27.46
N GLU A 93 6.87 -1.75 28.79
CA GLU A 93 5.90 -0.95 29.55
C GLU A 93 6.26 0.54 29.42
N SER A 94 5.69 1.20 28.43
CA SER A 94 5.90 2.62 28.16
C SER A 94 4.56 3.36 28.11
N THR A 95 4.63 4.68 27.95
CA THR A 95 3.47 5.57 27.85
C THR A 95 3.62 6.45 26.61
N MET A 96 2.56 7.16 26.22
CA MET A 96 2.57 8.12 25.10
C MET A 96 3.69 9.18 25.23
N GLN A 97 4.03 9.57 26.45
CA GLN A 97 5.08 10.54 26.74
C GLN A 97 6.46 9.90 26.65
N ILE A 98 6.66 8.76 27.29
CA ILE A 98 7.98 8.09 27.34
C ILE A 98 8.39 7.57 25.95
N SER A 99 7.44 7.02 25.18
CA SER A 99 7.66 6.56 23.81
C SER A 99 7.75 7.68 22.78
N LYS A 100 7.45 8.93 23.20
CA LYS A 100 7.32 10.12 22.35
C LYS A 100 6.19 10.06 21.32
N TYR A 101 5.24 9.14 21.45
CA TYR A 101 4.07 9.10 20.57
C TYR A 101 3.22 10.36 20.68
N SER A 102 3.19 11.00 21.85
CA SER A 102 2.54 12.31 22.03
C SER A 102 3.18 13.40 21.15
N GLU A 103 4.51 13.46 21.10
CA GLU A 103 5.24 14.38 20.20
C GLU A 103 4.90 14.10 18.73
N LEU A 104 4.78 12.82 18.34
CA LEU A 104 4.37 12.45 16.98
C LEU A 104 2.94 12.89 16.66
N VAL A 105 2.01 12.75 17.60
CA VAL A 105 0.63 13.23 17.42
C VAL A 105 0.61 14.75 17.19
N ASP A 106 1.38 15.50 17.96
CA ASP A 106 1.45 16.95 17.83
C ASP A 106 2.08 17.36 16.50
N GLU A 107 3.20 16.71 16.15
CA GLU A 107 3.92 16.97 14.90
C GLU A 107 3.07 16.67 13.67
N PHE A 108 2.36 15.54 13.64
CA PHE A 108 1.56 15.10 12.50
C PHE A 108 0.12 15.62 12.50
N SER A 109 -0.27 16.41 13.50
CA SER A 109 -1.63 16.96 13.64
C SER A 109 -2.11 17.77 12.43
N GLN A 110 -1.18 18.35 11.66
CA GLN A 110 -1.45 19.15 10.46
C GLN A 110 -1.10 18.42 9.15
N THR A 111 -1.06 17.08 9.17
CA THR A 111 -0.82 16.31 7.94
C THR A 111 -1.93 16.53 6.90
N HIS A 112 -1.53 16.47 5.63
CA HIS A 112 -2.41 16.60 4.45
C HIS A 112 -2.65 15.26 3.74
N ILE A 113 -2.00 14.19 4.21
CA ILE A 113 -2.09 12.83 3.66
C ILE A 113 -2.32 11.83 4.80
N PRO A 114 -2.99 10.69 4.54
CA PRO A 114 -3.15 9.62 5.52
C PRO A 114 -1.79 9.12 6.02
N LEU A 115 -1.70 8.89 7.33
CA LEU A 115 -0.50 8.38 7.99
C LEU A 115 -0.77 7.05 8.70
N SER A 116 0.15 6.11 8.60
CA SER A 116 0.11 4.84 9.34
C SER A 116 1.45 4.58 10.04
N PHE A 117 1.46 3.66 10.99
CA PHE A 117 2.68 3.24 11.69
C PHE A 117 3.10 1.83 11.35
N ILE A 118 4.41 1.57 11.42
CA ILE A 118 4.96 0.23 11.64
C ILE A 118 5.57 0.22 13.03
N TYR A 119 5.21 -0.76 13.86
CA TYR A 119 5.61 -0.83 15.27
C TYR A 119 5.98 -2.25 15.69
N GLY A 120 6.43 -2.42 16.94
CA GLY A 120 6.71 -3.72 17.55
C GLY A 120 8.18 -3.94 17.90
N ASN A 121 8.81 -2.99 18.59
CA ASN A 121 10.21 -3.10 19.01
C ASN A 121 10.42 -4.33 19.90
N ASN A 122 11.44 -5.13 19.61
CA ASN A 122 11.71 -6.40 20.30
C ASN A 122 12.87 -6.37 21.30
N ILE A 123 13.40 -5.20 21.68
CA ILE A 123 14.44 -5.05 22.72
C ILE A 123 14.01 -5.77 24.02
N ILE A 124 12.71 -5.68 24.37
CA ILE A 124 12.11 -6.47 25.44
C ILE A 124 11.24 -7.55 24.80
N SER A 125 11.58 -8.82 25.08
CA SER A 125 10.85 -9.99 24.62
C SER A 125 10.44 -10.85 25.82
N PRO A 126 9.21 -11.39 25.88
CA PRO A 126 8.13 -11.28 24.88
C PRO A 126 7.56 -9.86 24.82
N ARG A 127 7.20 -9.40 23.62
CA ARG A 127 6.70 -8.04 23.42
C ARG A 127 5.28 -7.90 23.97
N PRO A 128 5.01 -6.89 24.82
CA PRO A 128 3.67 -6.71 25.40
C PRO A 128 2.66 -6.01 24.46
N PHE A 129 3.14 -5.35 23.40
CA PHE A 129 2.34 -4.61 22.41
C PHE A 129 1.42 -3.52 23.00
N TYR A 130 1.89 -2.79 24.02
CA TYR A 130 1.14 -1.66 24.58
C TYR A 130 0.95 -0.52 23.56
N GLU A 131 1.89 -0.35 22.63
CA GLU A 131 1.82 0.56 21.50
C GLU A 131 0.68 0.23 20.54
N ALA A 132 0.39 -1.06 20.33
CA ALA A 132 -0.77 -1.48 19.55
C ALA A 132 -2.05 -1.02 20.23
N HIS A 133 -2.12 -1.14 21.56
CA HIS A 133 -3.28 -0.65 22.30
C HIS A 133 -3.45 0.87 22.12
N ALA A 134 -2.39 1.63 22.43
CA ALA A 134 -2.39 3.09 22.35
C ALA A 134 -2.76 3.61 20.94
N THR A 135 -2.24 2.98 19.89
CA THR A 135 -2.55 3.35 18.49
C THR A 135 -4.05 3.33 18.19
N TYR A 136 -4.79 2.41 18.80
CA TYR A 136 -6.23 2.22 18.52
C TYR A 136 -7.15 2.65 19.67
N SER A 137 -6.62 3.18 20.77
CA SER A 137 -7.43 3.63 21.91
C SER A 137 -7.20 5.10 22.27
N ASP A 138 -6.03 5.66 21.97
CA ASP A 138 -5.73 7.05 22.27
C ASP A 138 -6.43 8.00 21.26
N PRO A 139 -7.20 9.00 21.72
CA PRO A 139 -7.91 9.93 20.84
C PRO A 139 -7.00 10.77 19.93
N GLY A 140 -5.78 11.06 20.38
CA GLY A 140 -4.77 11.76 19.59
C GLY A 140 -4.27 10.89 18.45
N MET A 141 -3.93 9.64 18.75
CA MET A 141 -3.52 8.64 17.77
C MET A 141 -4.61 8.39 16.73
N LEU A 142 -5.86 8.16 17.16
CA LEU A 142 -7.00 7.92 16.26
C LEU A 142 -7.34 9.12 15.38
N ARG A 143 -7.05 10.35 15.83
CA ARG A 143 -7.28 11.57 15.05
C ARG A 143 -6.25 11.75 13.94
N VAL A 144 -4.99 11.39 14.22
CA VAL A 144 -3.86 11.71 13.34
C VAL A 144 -3.45 10.53 12.46
N PHE A 145 -3.55 9.30 12.98
CA PHE A 145 -3.08 8.09 12.32
C PHE A 145 -4.24 7.18 11.91
N SER A 146 -4.09 6.57 10.75
CA SER A 146 -5.00 5.61 10.13
C SER A 146 -4.72 4.16 10.60
N GLY A 147 -4.10 3.99 11.77
CA GLY A 147 -3.71 2.70 12.35
C GLY A 147 -2.24 2.34 12.14
N GLY A 148 -1.91 1.06 12.26
CA GLY A 148 -0.55 0.59 12.05
C GLY A 148 -0.40 -0.91 11.80
N ILE A 149 0.84 -1.31 11.53
CA ILE A 149 1.27 -2.63 11.09
C ILE A 149 2.30 -3.15 12.11
N ALA A 150 2.00 -4.26 12.77
CA ALA A 150 2.96 -4.92 13.63
C ALA A 150 4.05 -5.63 12.80
N HIS A 151 5.32 -5.35 13.08
CA HIS A 151 6.47 -5.99 12.46
C HIS A 151 6.97 -7.15 13.35
N GLU A 152 7.08 -8.39 12.89
CA GLU A 152 6.66 -8.99 11.62
C GLU A 152 5.96 -10.33 11.87
N PHE A 153 5.31 -10.89 10.84
CA PHE A 153 4.51 -12.10 11.05
C PHE A 153 5.38 -13.35 11.27
N PHE A 154 6.31 -13.63 10.36
CA PHE A 154 7.16 -14.82 10.42
C PHE A 154 8.43 -14.55 11.21
N ASP A 155 8.81 -15.48 12.08
CA ASP A 155 10.03 -15.37 12.87
C ASP A 155 11.27 -15.62 12.01
N GLY A 156 12.15 -14.63 12.02
CA GLY A 156 13.46 -14.67 11.37
C GLY A 156 14.60 -14.53 12.37
N PRO A 157 15.86 -14.43 11.88
CA PRO A 157 17.05 -14.28 12.74
C PRO A 157 17.01 -13.07 13.66
N ALA A 158 16.26 -12.03 13.28
CA ALA A 158 16.11 -10.80 14.05
C ALA A 158 15.15 -10.94 15.24
N GLY A 159 14.39 -12.04 15.35
CA GLY A 159 13.50 -12.33 16.48
C GLY A 159 12.27 -11.42 16.59
N TYR A 160 11.73 -10.95 15.46
CA TYR A 160 10.53 -10.10 15.39
C TYR A 160 9.24 -10.88 15.11
N GLY A 161 9.31 -12.19 14.92
CA GLY A 161 8.16 -12.97 14.47
C GLY A 161 7.03 -13.08 15.48
N LEU A 162 5.83 -13.28 14.96
CA LEU A 162 4.66 -13.72 15.72
C LEU A 162 4.47 -15.23 15.63
N VAL A 163 4.88 -15.85 14.52
CA VAL A 163 4.80 -17.30 14.30
C VAL A 163 6.14 -17.85 13.85
N ARG A 164 6.47 -19.06 14.32
CA ARG A 164 7.70 -19.75 13.94
C ARG A 164 7.36 -21.05 13.22
N ARG A 165 8.10 -21.38 12.16
CA ARG A 165 7.95 -22.67 11.48
C ARG A 165 8.39 -23.80 12.42
N SER A 166 7.55 -24.81 12.60
CA SER A 166 7.90 -25.98 13.40
C SER A 166 9.01 -26.77 12.72
N THR A 167 9.98 -27.24 13.51
CA THR A 167 11.07 -28.09 13.06
C THR A 167 10.72 -29.58 13.14
N THR A 168 9.55 -29.93 13.67
CA THR A 168 9.09 -31.32 13.73
C THR A 168 8.70 -31.80 12.33
N PRO A 169 9.30 -32.90 11.82
CA PRO A 169 8.91 -33.47 10.54
C PRO A 169 7.48 -34.01 10.65
N THR A 170 6.59 -33.47 9.82
CA THR A 170 5.25 -34.02 9.60
C THR A 170 5.01 -34.04 8.10
N ASP A 171 4.57 -35.19 7.58
CA ASP A 171 4.63 -35.51 6.14
C ASP A 171 3.70 -34.66 5.24
N ASN A 172 2.84 -33.80 5.78
CA ASN A 172 1.73 -33.22 4.98
C ASN A 172 1.57 -31.69 4.96
N ALA A 173 2.39 -30.88 5.63
CA ALA A 173 2.43 -29.42 5.45
C ALA A 173 3.48 -28.75 6.35
N PRO A 174 3.98 -27.55 6.02
CA PRO A 174 4.70 -26.72 7.00
C PRO A 174 3.76 -26.32 8.14
N GLN A 175 4.06 -26.78 9.35
CA GLN A 175 3.36 -26.35 10.56
C GLN A 175 3.99 -25.08 11.15
N TYR A 176 3.17 -24.21 11.74
CA TYR A 176 3.62 -22.98 12.38
C TYR A 176 3.15 -22.93 13.83
N GLU A 177 4.07 -22.65 14.74
CA GLU A 177 3.81 -22.41 16.16
C GLU A 177 3.54 -20.92 16.41
N LYS A 178 2.49 -20.61 17.18
CA LYS A 178 2.20 -19.24 17.62
C LYS A 178 3.08 -18.88 18.81
N LEU A 179 3.93 -17.87 18.65
CA LEU A 179 4.79 -17.38 19.73
C LEU A 179 3.97 -16.62 20.78
N LYS A 180 4.59 -16.33 21.93
CA LYS A 180 3.94 -15.55 23.00
C LYS A 180 3.54 -14.15 22.51
N ASP A 181 4.35 -13.55 21.65
CA ASP A 181 4.10 -12.25 21.00
C ASP A 181 2.78 -12.24 20.20
N PHE A 182 2.45 -13.32 19.49
CA PHE A 182 1.16 -13.44 18.79
C PHE A 182 -0.03 -13.31 19.75
N ARG A 183 0.05 -13.95 20.92
CA ARG A 183 -1.01 -13.91 21.92
C ARG A 183 -1.12 -12.52 22.53
N ASN A 184 0.01 -11.88 22.84
CA ASN A 184 0.06 -10.54 23.39
C ASN A 184 -0.54 -9.52 22.41
N LEU A 185 -0.12 -9.54 21.14
CA LEU A 185 -0.67 -8.64 20.11
C LEU A 185 -2.18 -8.83 19.96
N ARG A 186 -2.65 -10.09 19.83
CA ARG A 186 -4.07 -10.40 19.70
C ARG A 186 -4.88 -9.87 20.88
N GLU A 187 -4.37 -10.05 22.10
CA GLU A 187 -5.04 -9.56 23.30
C GLU A 187 -5.16 -8.03 23.29
N ARG A 188 -4.08 -7.31 22.94
CA ARG A 188 -4.06 -5.84 22.88
C ARG A 188 -5.01 -5.30 21.82
N LEU A 189 -5.01 -5.88 20.63
CA LEU A 189 -5.92 -5.49 19.55
C LEU A 189 -7.38 -5.73 19.93
N ASN A 190 -7.70 -6.89 20.51
CA ASN A 190 -9.07 -7.20 20.97
C ASN A 190 -9.56 -6.19 22.01
N ARG A 191 -8.70 -5.80 22.97
CA ARG A 191 -9.04 -4.78 23.96
C ARG A 191 -9.30 -3.42 23.30
N SER A 192 -8.50 -3.03 22.30
CA SER A 192 -8.68 -1.74 21.61
C SER A 192 -9.93 -1.71 20.74
N PHE A 193 -10.19 -2.77 19.96
CA PHE A 193 -11.34 -2.79 19.06
C PHE A 193 -12.68 -2.77 19.80
N GLY A 194 -12.72 -3.29 21.03
CA GLY A 194 -13.89 -3.14 21.91
C GLY A 194 -14.17 -1.69 22.34
N LEU A 195 -13.20 -0.77 22.19
CA LEU A 195 -13.31 0.63 22.57
C LEU A 195 -13.56 1.56 21.38
N LEU A 196 -13.46 1.06 20.14
CA LEU A 196 -13.66 1.89 18.96
C LEU A 196 -15.14 2.34 18.84
N PRO A 197 -15.40 3.60 18.46
CA PRO A 197 -16.76 4.06 18.21
C PRO A 197 -17.44 3.19 17.15
N ALA A 198 -18.71 2.85 17.38
CA ALA A 198 -19.51 2.07 16.42
C ALA A 198 -19.55 2.71 15.01
N SER A 199 -19.44 4.05 14.94
CA SER A 199 -19.35 4.79 13.68
C SER A 199 -18.07 4.50 12.89
N MET A 200 -16.92 4.28 13.55
CA MET A 200 -15.69 3.85 12.87
C MET A 200 -15.78 2.40 12.40
N LEU A 201 -16.35 1.52 13.23
CA LEU A 201 -16.57 0.11 12.86
C LEU A 201 -17.54 -0.03 11.69
N ALA A 202 -18.60 0.79 11.65
CA ALA A 202 -19.55 0.84 10.54
C ALA A 202 -18.90 1.35 9.25
N ARG A 203 -18.06 2.40 9.33
CA ARG A 203 -17.32 2.92 8.16
C ARG A 203 -16.37 1.88 7.58
N SER A 204 -15.72 1.06 8.40
CA SER A 204 -14.88 -0.05 7.91
C SER A 204 -15.66 -1.05 7.04
N ARG A 205 -16.94 -1.30 7.35
CA ARG A 205 -17.81 -2.20 6.57
C ARG A 205 -18.36 -1.54 5.30
N VAL A 206 -18.57 -0.23 5.32
CA VAL A 206 -19.03 0.54 4.15
C VAL A 206 -17.90 0.75 3.12
N VAL A 207 -16.64 0.82 3.56
CA VAL A 207 -15.47 0.92 2.67
C VAL A 207 -15.32 -0.31 1.76
N GLU A 208 -15.79 -1.49 2.18
CA GLU A 208 -15.85 -2.68 1.31
C GLU A 208 -16.75 -2.48 0.07
N ALA A 209 -17.80 -1.68 0.20
CA ALA A 209 -18.70 -1.32 -0.90
C ALA A 209 -18.26 -0.04 -1.65
N ALA A 210 -17.65 0.92 -0.94
CA ALA A 210 -17.26 2.23 -1.49
C ALA A 210 -15.85 2.28 -2.10
N ALA A 211 -15.00 1.26 -1.88
CA ALA A 211 -13.68 1.14 -2.52
C ALA A 211 -13.75 1.16 -4.07
N MET A 212 -14.94 0.97 -4.63
CA MET A 212 -15.24 1.02 -6.06
C MET A 212 -15.51 2.44 -6.62
N SER A 213 -15.65 3.47 -5.75
CA SER A 213 -16.05 4.83 -6.15
C SER A 213 -14.93 5.88 -5.98
N GLY A 214 -13.73 5.48 -5.55
CA GLY A 214 -12.71 6.31 -4.92
C GLY A 214 -12.32 7.61 -5.65
N THR A 215 -13.00 8.70 -5.34
CA THR A 215 -12.48 10.06 -5.56
C THR A 215 -11.54 10.40 -4.40
N LYS A 216 -10.28 10.68 -4.73
CA LYS A 216 -9.28 11.14 -3.76
C LYS A 216 -9.77 12.48 -3.16
N PRO A 217 -9.88 12.60 -1.83
CA PRO A 217 -10.20 13.89 -1.20
C PRO A 217 -9.18 14.94 -1.63
N GLU A 218 -9.63 16.17 -1.88
CA GLU A 218 -8.71 17.26 -2.19
C GLU A 218 -7.77 17.48 -1.01
N PRO A 219 -6.43 17.50 -1.23
CA PRO A 219 -5.50 17.73 -0.15
C PRO A 219 -5.69 19.15 0.39
N PRO A 220 -5.61 19.37 1.71
CA PRO A 220 -5.64 20.72 2.26
C PRO A 220 -4.47 21.53 1.71
N SER A 221 -4.62 22.86 1.70
CA SER A 221 -3.59 23.78 1.19
C SER A 221 -2.24 23.51 1.86
N PRO A 222 -1.16 23.26 1.10
CA PRO A 222 0.12 22.86 1.67
C PRO A 222 0.68 23.98 2.55
N HIS A 223 0.93 23.66 3.81
CA HIS A 223 1.61 24.57 4.74
C HIS A 223 3.05 24.85 4.24
N TRP A 224 3.64 25.98 4.63
CA TRP A 224 4.93 26.43 4.08
C TRP A 224 6.08 25.41 4.29
N PHE A 225 6.02 24.58 5.35
CA PHE A 225 6.98 23.50 5.62
C PHE A 225 6.81 22.26 4.72
N ILE A 226 5.65 22.11 4.06
CA ILE A 226 5.31 20.98 3.16
C ILE A 226 5.65 21.34 1.69
N ARG A 227 5.96 22.61 1.42
CA ARG A 227 6.35 23.03 0.07
C ARG A 227 7.56 22.24 -0.40
N THR A 228 7.53 21.82 -1.66
CA THR A 228 8.62 21.06 -2.27
C THR A 228 9.84 21.95 -2.40
N VAL A 229 10.76 21.86 -1.43
CA VAL A 229 12.09 22.45 -1.51
C VAL A 229 13.02 21.37 -2.08
N GLY A 230 13.73 21.66 -3.17
CA GLY A 230 14.73 20.74 -3.74
C GLY A 230 14.40 20.22 -5.15
N TYR A 231 15.45 20.15 -5.97
CA TYR A 231 15.44 19.63 -7.33
C TYR A 231 15.00 18.16 -7.37
N VAL A 232 14.02 17.82 -8.22
CA VAL A 232 13.66 16.42 -8.51
C VAL A 232 14.29 16.04 -9.84
N PRO A 233 15.04 14.94 -9.92
CA PRO A 233 15.64 14.51 -11.18
C PRO A 233 14.55 14.20 -12.23
N ARG A 234 14.90 14.42 -13.50
CA ARG A 234 14.04 14.03 -14.63
C ARG A 234 13.89 12.51 -14.67
N SER A 235 12.75 12.04 -15.17
CA SER A 235 12.53 10.61 -15.35
C SER A 235 13.52 10.08 -16.39
N PRO A 236 14.21 8.96 -16.12
CA PRO A 236 15.01 8.27 -17.13
C PRO A 236 14.13 7.45 -18.10
N VAL A 237 12.82 7.33 -17.84
CA VAL A 237 11.87 6.55 -18.65
C VAL A 237 11.47 7.34 -19.90
N ASN A 238 11.53 6.67 -21.05
CA ASN A 238 10.95 7.18 -22.30
C ASN A 238 9.42 7.06 -22.26
N TRP A 239 8.74 8.10 -21.79
CA TRP A 239 7.29 8.08 -21.60
C TRP A 239 6.49 7.91 -22.90
N ALA A 240 7.01 8.39 -24.03
CA ALA A 240 6.36 8.22 -25.32
C ALA A 240 6.28 6.73 -25.70
N GLU A 241 7.39 6.01 -25.54
CA GLU A 241 7.46 4.57 -25.78
C GLU A 241 6.57 3.77 -24.83
N VAL A 242 6.52 4.14 -23.54
CA VAL A 242 5.63 3.49 -22.56
C VAL A 242 4.16 3.71 -22.92
N GLU A 243 3.79 4.91 -23.34
CA GLU A 243 2.41 5.21 -23.76
C GLU A 243 2.03 4.44 -25.03
N THR A 244 2.95 4.29 -25.98
CA THR A 244 2.76 3.42 -27.16
C THR A 244 2.61 1.96 -26.77
N GLN A 245 3.50 1.41 -25.93
CA GLN A 245 3.42 0.01 -25.47
C GLN A 245 2.09 -0.30 -24.78
N ILE A 246 1.63 0.59 -23.90
CA ILE A 246 0.34 0.41 -23.22
C ILE A 246 -0.83 0.48 -24.23
N ALA A 247 -0.72 1.30 -25.28
CA ALA A 247 -1.72 1.37 -26.33
C ALA A 247 -1.75 0.09 -27.18
N ASP A 248 -0.59 -0.38 -27.64
CA ASP A 248 -0.46 -1.60 -28.44
C ASP A 248 -0.99 -2.82 -27.65
N ASP A 249 -0.59 -2.97 -26.38
CA ASP A 249 -1.05 -4.06 -25.51
C ASP A 249 -2.57 -4.01 -25.26
N SER A 250 -3.21 -2.84 -25.38
CA SER A 250 -4.67 -2.70 -25.20
C SER A 250 -5.47 -3.14 -26.43
N GLU A 251 -4.94 -2.98 -27.64
CA GLU A 251 -5.62 -3.43 -28.87
C GLU A 251 -5.81 -4.95 -28.91
N TRP A 252 -4.85 -5.71 -28.36
CA TRP A 252 -4.96 -7.17 -28.25
C TRP A 252 -6.02 -7.65 -27.25
N VAL A 253 -6.40 -6.81 -26.28
CA VAL A 253 -7.43 -7.13 -25.26
C VAL A 253 -8.83 -6.75 -25.74
N ASP A 254 -8.95 -5.78 -26.65
CA ASP A 254 -10.22 -5.29 -27.19
C ASP A 254 -10.81 -6.15 -28.34
N ALA A 255 -10.11 -7.17 -28.83
CA ALA A 255 -10.68 -8.15 -29.79
C ALA A 255 -11.96 -8.82 -29.25
N GLY A 256 -12.08 -9.00 -27.93
CA GLY A 256 -13.30 -9.51 -27.29
C GLY A 256 -14.47 -8.50 -27.28
N LYS A 257 -14.18 -7.21 -27.44
CA LYS A 257 -15.16 -6.14 -27.49
C LYS A 257 -15.73 -5.96 -28.90
N GLU A 258 -14.87 -6.11 -29.92
CA GLU A 258 -15.32 -6.24 -31.32
C GLU A 258 -16.32 -7.40 -31.49
N TRP A 259 -16.19 -8.48 -30.71
CA TRP A 259 -17.12 -9.61 -30.74
C TRP A 259 -18.45 -9.35 -30.05
N MET A 260 -18.51 -8.40 -29.11
CA MET A 260 -19.75 -8.00 -28.44
C MET A 260 -20.52 -6.94 -29.23
N ASP A 261 -19.84 -6.20 -30.11
CA ASP A 261 -20.44 -5.18 -30.97
C ASP A 261 -20.97 -5.75 -32.31
N LEU A 262 -20.67 -7.02 -32.62
CA LEU A 262 -21.27 -7.73 -33.75
C LEU A 262 -22.71 -8.14 -33.40
N SER A 263 -23.65 -7.88 -34.33
CA SER A 263 -25.02 -8.38 -34.18
C SER A 263 -25.02 -9.92 -34.25
N VAL A 264 -26.06 -10.57 -33.71
CA VAL A 264 -26.21 -12.04 -33.79
C VAL A 264 -26.16 -12.53 -35.25
N GLU A 265 -26.59 -11.68 -36.19
CA GLU A 265 -26.59 -11.93 -37.63
C GLU A 265 -25.15 -11.90 -38.19
N ASP A 266 -24.35 -10.91 -37.83
CA ASP A 266 -22.94 -10.82 -38.25
C ASP A 266 -22.07 -11.96 -37.68
N LEU A 267 -22.42 -12.42 -36.47
CA LEU A 267 -21.73 -13.52 -35.80
C LEU A 267 -22.05 -14.88 -36.46
N ALA A 268 -23.28 -15.05 -36.93
CA ALA A 268 -23.71 -16.22 -37.67
C ALA A 268 -23.03 -16.29 -39.05
N ASP A 269 -22.98 -15.18 -39.78
CA ASP A 269 -22.34 -15.11 -41.11
C ASP A 269 -20.83 -15.38 -41.02
N SER A 270 -20.16 -14.84 -39.99
CA SER A 270 -18.73 -15.12 -39.72
C SER A 270 -18.44 -16.59 -39.38
N MET A 271 -19.37 -17.27 -38.70
CA MET A 271 -19.26 -18.71 -38.41
C MET A 271 -19.51 -19.56 -39.67
N TRP A 272 -20.47 -19.18 -40.50
CA TRP A 272 -20.80 -19.91 -41.73
C TRP A 272 -19.67 -19.87 -42.75
N ASP A 273 -19.02 -18.71 -42.95
CA ASP A 273 -17.87 -18.59 -43.85
C ASP A 273 -16.65 -19.41 -43.40
N LYS A 274 -16.49 -19.64 -42.08
CA LYS A 274 -15.40 -20.46 -41.53
C LYS A 274 -15.71 -21.95 -41.45
N LEU A 275 -16.98 -22.34 -41.52
CA LEU A 275 -17.43 -23.73 -41.50
C LEU A 275 -17.66 -24.33 -42.88
N ASN A 276 -17.64 -23.51 -43.94
CA ASN A 276 -17.82 -23.97 -45.31
C ASN A 276 -16.52 -24.62 -45.84
N ILE A 277 -16.25 -25.85 -45.37
CA ILE A 277 -15.16 -26.73 -45.86
C ILE A 277 -15.63 -27.58 -47.07
N ASP A 278 -16.84 -27.38 -47.57
CA ASP A 278 -17.34 -28.09 -48.75
C ASP A 278 -17.16 -27.25 -50.01
N GLY A 279 -15.89 -26.98 -50.34
CA GLY A 279 -15.46 -26.76 -51.72
C GLY A 279 -15.34 -28.10 -52.43
N SER A 280 -16.49 -28.74 -52.71
CA SER A 280 -16.54 -29.81 -53.70
C SER A 280 -16.49 -29.19 -55.10
N ASP A 281 -15.30 -29.06 -55.66
CA ASP A 281 -15.15 -28.94 -57.11
C ASP A 281 -14.99 -30.36 -57.73
N PRO A 282 -15.68 -30.66 -58.84
CA PRO A 282 -15.59 -31.93 -59.56
C PRO A 282 -14.28 -32.15 -60.31
#